data_AF-A0A3Q9W2K5-F1
#
_entry.id   AF-A0A3Q9W2K5-F1
#
_cell.length_a   1.000
_cell.length_b   1.000
_cell.length_c   1.000
_cell.angle_alpha   90.00
_cell.angle_beta   90.00
_cell.angle_gamma   90.00
#
_symmetry.space_group_name_H-M   'P 1'
#
loop_
_entity.id
_entity.type
_entity.pdbx_description
1 polymer ?
#
loop_
_entity_poly.entity_id
_entity_poly.type
_entity_poly.pdbx_seq_one_letter_code
_entity_poly.pdbx_strand_id
1 'polypeptide(L)'
;MDFYTIVSYSGIPFLLFALVYTWKYESSRYFLLLMLLLEVVDLALYKISYTWTTHMYLYNMVICMLIVVPVVYRSRIALSIYKLTGIPFFLRVYKNHHFSVQEIGLIFLHLIDFILAAFNYLEVWLYKFYVIDGWIMSNGVRNFILVSLNLLMYLCLLTYAAKTPARELFYKERGESFATKAPD
;
A
#
# COMPACT_ATOMS: atom_id res chain seq x y z
N MET A 1 -8.89 22.23 -9.94
CA MET A 1 -8.28 21.00 -9.40
C MET A 1 -7.42 20.46 -10.52
N ASP A 2 -6.11 20.44 -10.34
CA ASP A 2 -5.19 20.04 -11.42
C ASP A 2 -5.20 18.51 -11.57
N PHE A 3 -4.86 18.02 -12.77
CA PHE A 3 -4.82 16.58 -13.07
C PHE A 3 -4.03 15.77 -12.03
N TYR A 4 -2.90 16.31 -11.58
CA TYR A 4 -2.05 15.72 -10.54
C TYR A 4 -2.79 15.53 -9.22
N THR A 5 -3.59 16.51 -8.82
CA THR A 5 -4.40 16.44 -7.61
C THR A 5 -5.42 15.31 -7.72
N ILE A 6 -6.13 15.20 -8.84
CA ILE A 6 -7.14 14.14 -9.06
C ILE A 6 -6.50 12.75 -8.93
N VAL A 7 -5.32 12.55 -9.51
CA VAL A 7 -4.59 11.27 -9.44
C VAL A 7 -4.17 10.96 -7.99
N SER A 8 -3.79 11.95 -7.18
CA SER A 8 -3.44 11.73 -5.77
C SER A 8 -4.63 11.34 -4.91
N TYR A 9 -5.86 11.78 -5.23
CA TYR A 9 -7.07 11.40 -4.47
C TYR A 9 -7.73 10.11 -4.97
N SER A 10 -7.29 9.54 -6.11
CA SER A 10 -7.98 8.42 -6.74
C SER A 10 -7.68 7.06 -6.11
N GLY A 11 -6.68 6.95 -5.25
CA GLY A 11 -6.34 5.71 -4.53
C GLY A 11 -7.50 5.14 -3.72
N ILE A 12 -8.25 5.99 -3.00
CA ILE A 12 -9.41 5.57 -2.20
C ILE A 12 -10.49 4.90 -3.07
N PRO A 13 -11.00 5.53 -4.16
CA PRO A 13 -11.94 4.87 -5.08
C PRO A 13 -11.48 3.49 -5.56
N PHE A 14 -10.20 3.34 -5.96
CA PHE A 14 -9.66 2.05 -6.42
C PHE A 14 -9.63 1.00 -5.30
N LEU A 15 -9.23 1.39 -4.08
CA LEU A 15 -9.24 0.52 -2.91
C LEU A 15 -10.65 0.08 -2.52
N LEU A 16 -11.62 1.00 -2.53
CA LEU A 16 -13.02 0.69 -2.24
C LEU A 16 -13.60 -0.27 -3.27
N PHE A 17 -13.33 -0.06 -4.56
CA PHE A 17 -13.76 -0.98 -5.61
C PHE A 17 -13.14 -2.38 -5.44
N ALA A 18 -11.83 -2.46 -5.19
CA ALA A 18 -11.13 -3.71 -4.92
C ALA A 18 -11.69 -4.43 -3.68
N LEU A 19 -12.04 -3.68 -2.63
CA LEU A 19 -12.59 -4.20 -1.38
C LEU A 19 -13.98 -4.79 -1.58
N VAL A 20 -14.86 -4.08 -2.31
CA VAL A 20 -16.20 -4.58 -2.66
C VAL A 20 -16.09 -5.84 -3.52
N TYR A 21 -15.21 -5.85 -4.51
CA TYR A 21 -15.00 -7.00 -5.40
C TYR A 21 -14.50 -8.25 -4.65
N THR A 22 -13.59 -8.07 -3.67
CA THR A 22 -12.99 -9.17 -2.92
C THR A 22 -13.63 -9.44 -1.56
N TRP A 23 -14.79 -8.83 -1.26
CA TRP A 23 -15.42 -8.87 0.07
C TRP A 23 -15.67 -10.28 0.62
N LYS A 24 -15.89 -11.25 -0.29
CA LYS A 24 -16.10 -12.67 0.03
C LYS A 24 -14.85 -13.35 0.60
N TYR A 25 -13.65 -12.84 0.29
CA TYR A 25 -12.38 -13.48 0.62
C TYR A 25 -11.77 -12.84 1.87
N GLU A 26 -11.73 -13.59 2.97
CA GLU A 26 -11.35 -13.07 4.29
C GLU A 26 -9.93 -12.45 4.31
N SER A 27 -8.96 -13.12 3.69
CA SER A 27 -7.56 -12.69 3.62
C SER A 27 -7.40 -11.40 2.82
N SER A 28 -7.99 -11.33 1.62
CA SER A 28 -7.97 -10.13 0.78
C SER A 28 -8.74 -8.97 1.40
N ARG A 29 -9.90 -9.23 2.02
CA ARG A 29 -10.68 -8.20 2.73
C ARG A 29 -9.88 -7.58 3.86
N TYR A 30 -9.22 -8.41 4.69
CA TYR A 30 -8.40 -7.92 5.78
C TYR A 30 -7.22 -7.08 5.28
N PHE A 31 -6.53 -7.53 4.24
CA PHE A 31 -5.45 -6.77 3.63
C PHE A 31 -5.91 -5.41 3.10
N LEU A 32 -6.98 -5.37 2.30
CA LEU A 32 -7.47 -4.13 1.70
C LEU A 32 -8.03 -3.16 2.75
N LEU A 33 -8.58 -3.66 3.87
CA LEU A 33 -8.96 -2.81 5.00
C LEU A 33 -7.74 -2.16 5.67
N LEU A 34 -6.64 -2.90 5.85
CA LEU A 34 -5.40 -2.32 6.39
C LEU A 34 -4.82 -1.25 5.44
N MET A 35 -4.83 -1.53 4.14
CA MET A 35 -4.38 -0.57 3.12
C MET A 35 -5.25 0.68 3.11
N LEU A 36 -6.58 0.52 3.15
CA LEU A 36 -7.54 1.62 3.20
C LEU A 36 -7.35 2.48 4.46
N LEU A 37 -7.10 1.87 5.62
CA LEU A 37 -6.82 2.60 6.85
C LEU A 37 -5.58 3.50 6.69
N LEU A 38 -4.49 2.96 6.15
CA LEU A 38 -3.26 3.73 5.94
C LEU A 38 -3.46 4.85 4.92
N GLU A 39 -4.16 4.57 3.82
CA GLU A 39 -4.49 5.57 2.79
C GLU A 39 -5.32 6.73 3.37
N VAL A 40 -6.31 6.43 4.20
CA VAL A 40 -7.14 7.45 4.86
C VAL A 40 -6.32 8.28 5.83
N VAL A 41 -5.42 7.65 6.60
CA VAL A 41 -4.51 8.37 7.51
C VAL A 41 -3.57 9.27 6.73
N ASP A 42 -2.99 8.78 5.64
CA ASP A 42 -2.09 9.58 4.80
C ASP A 42 -2.83 10.77 4.19
N LEU A 43 -4.04 10.55 3.66
CA LEU A 43 -4.87 11.61 3.11
C LEU A 43 -5.24 12.68 4.16
N ALA A 44 -5.57 12.24 5.38
CA ALA A 44 -5.89 13.15 6.48
C ALA A 44 -4.68 14.02 6.88
N LEU A 45 -3.47 13.44 6.81
CA LEU A 45 -2.22 14.12 7.16
C LEU A 45 -1.59 14.89 6.00
N TYR A 46 -2.03 14.66 4.75
CA TYR A 46 -1.48 15.27 3.54
C TYR A 46 -1.33 16.80 3.65
N LYS A 47 -2.38 17.52 4.08
CA LYS A 47 -2.31 18.98 4.23
C LYS A 47 -1.29 19.41 5.29
N ILE A 48 -1.18 18.65 6.37
CA ILE A 48 -0.25 18.93 7.47
C ILE A 48 1.18 18.67 7.00
N SER A 49 1.43 17.55 6.34
CA SER A 49 2.77 17.20 5.85
C SER A 49 3.30 18.21 4.83
N TYR A 50 2.42 18.82 4.01
CA TYR A 50 2.79 19.92 3.11
C TYR A 50 3.31 21.17 3.83
N THR A 51 2.84 21.44 5.06
CA THR A 51 3.35 22.58 5.84
C THR A 51 4.78 22.37 6.33
N TRP A 52 5.27 21.13 6.34
CA TRP A 52 6.62 20.80 6.80
C TRP A 52 7.70 21.05 5.76
N THR A 53 7.35 21.60 4.60
CA THR A 53 8.26 22.01 3.52
C THR A 53 9.25 20.90 3.13
N THR A 54 10.53 21.00 3.51
CA THR A 54 11.57 20.01 3.23
C THR A 54 11.29 18.65 3.88
N HIS A 55 10.70 18.63 5.08
CA HIS A 55 10.43 17.38 5.80
C HIS A 55 9.22 16.62 5.24
N MET A 56 8.51 17.18 4.26
CA MET A 56 7.48 16.45 3.52
C MET A 56 8.06 15.21 2.81
N TYR A 57 9.27 15.29 2.26
CA TYR A 57 9.90 14.12 1.61
C TYR A 57 10.25 13.03 2.62
N LEU A 58 10.68 13.41 3.82
CA LEU A 58 10.91 12.47 4.92
C LEU A 58 9.59 11.82 5.38
N TYR A 59 8.51 12.59 5.44
CA TYR A 59 7.17 12.06 5.69
C TYR A 59 6.78 11.03 4.61
N ASN A 60 7.00 11.33 3.32
CA ASN A 60 6.71 10.38 2.23
C ASN A 60 7.51 9.07 2.38
N MET A 61 8.80 9.18 2.75
CA MET A 61 9.62 8.01 3.05
C MET A 61 9.03 7.14 4.18
N VAL A 62 8.53 7.77 5.25
CA VAL A 62 7.87 7.07 6.36
C VAL A 62 6.58 6.40 5.90
N ILE A 63 5.74 7.08 5.13
CA ILE A 63 4.49 6.51 4.59
C ILE A 63 4.78 5.32 3.68
N CYS A 64 5.77 5.42 2.78
CA CYS A 64 6.19 4.30 1.94
C CYS A 64 6.55 3.06 2.77
N MET A 65 7.32 3.25 3.86
CA MET A 65 7.67 2.17 4.76
C MET A 65 6.44 1.61 5.51
N LEU A 66 5.55 2.49 5.99
CA LEU A 66 4.34 2.09 6.70
C LEU A 66 3.39 1.28 5.82
N ILE A 67 3.25 1.61 4.54
CA ILE A 67 2.41 0.86 3.59
C ILE A 67 2.97 -0.54 3.31
N VAL A 68 4.29 -0.73 3.38
CA VAL A 68 4.90 -2.06 3.24
C VAL A 68 4.61 -2.97 4.44
N VAL A 69 4.40 -2.39 5.64
CA VAL A 69 4.12 -3.17 6.87
C VAL A 69 2.93 -4.11 6.73
N PRO A 70 1.71 -3.69 6.33
CA PRO A 70 0.59 -4.61 6.16
C PRO A 70 0.80 -5.58 5.00
N VAL A 71 1.64 -5.27 4.00
CA VAL A 71 1.94 -6.24 2.94
C VAL A 71 2.73 -7.42 3.52
N VAL A 72 3.79 -7.14 4.28
CA VAL A 72 4.70 -8.18 4.80
C VAL A 72 4.20 -8.83 6.08
N TYR A 73 3.66 -8.04 7.02
CA TYR A 73 3.42 -8.48 8.39
C TYR A 73 1.95 -8.76 8.70
N ARG A 74 0.99 -8.56 7.78
CA ARG A 74 -0.44 -8.75 8.08
C ARG A 74 -0.79 -10.07 8.72
N SER A 75 -0.14 -11.17 8.33
CA SER A 75 -0.37 -12.49 8.89
C SER A 75 -0.01 -12.51 10.39
N ARG A 76 1.18 -12.01 10.74
CA ARG A 76 1.61 -11.91 12.15
C ARG A 76 0.76 -10.93 12.96
N ILE A 77 0.32 -9.84 12.33
CA ILE A 77 -0.61 -8.87 12.95
C ILE A 77 -1.93 -9.57 13.27
N ALA A 78 -2.51 -10.31 12.31
CA ALA A 78 -3.75 -11.06 12.52
C ALA A 78 -3.61 -12.10 13.65
N LEU A 79 -2.51 -12.85 13.69
CA LEU A 79 -2.24 -13.80 14.78
C LEU A 79 -2.15 -13.11 16.15
N SER A 80 -1.51 -11.95 16.20
CA SER A 80 -1.38 -11.18 17.44
C SER A 80 -2.73 -10.67 17.93
N ILE A 81 -3.57 -10.16 17.01
CA ILE A 81 -4.95 -9.74 17.32
C ILE A 81 -5.78 -10.95 17.79
N TYR A 82 -5.64 -12.11 17.16
CA TYR A 82 -6.32 -13.33 17.61
C TYR A 82 -5.93 -13.72 19.04
N LYS A 83 -4.64 -13.72 19.37
CA LYS A 83 -4.16 -14.04 20.72
C LYS A 83 -4.71 -13.08 21.79
N LEU A 84 -4.96 -11.82 21.42
CA LEU A 84 -5.49 -10.80 22.33
C LEU A 84 -7.02 -10.85 22.45
N THR A 85 -7.74 -11.12 21.35
CA THR A 85 -9.20 -10.96 21.29
C THR A 85 -9.98 -12.28 21.27
N GLY A 86 -9.33 -13.39 20.91
CA GLY A 86 -9.97 -14.69 20.69
C GLY A 86 -10.87 -14.76 19.46
N ILE A 87 -10.95 -13.71 18.62
CA ILE A 87 -11.90 -13.67 17.50
C ILE A 87 -11.46 -14.62 16.37
N PRO A 88 -12.26 -15.65 16.03
CA PRO A 88 -11.85 -16.72 15.10
C PRO A 88 -11.60 -16.24 13.66
N PHE A 89 -12.16 -15.08 13.28
CA PHE A 89 -11.88 -14.44 11.99
C PHE A 89 -10.37 -14.23 11.76
N PHE A 90 -9.64 -13.69 12.74
CA PHE A 90 -8.21 -13.41 12.58
C PHE A 90 -7.36 -14.68 12.50
N LEU A 91 -7.80 -15.76 13.15
CA LEU A 91 -7.15 -17.06 13.01
C LEU A 91 -7.31 -17.61 11.59
N ARG A 92 -8.49 -17.47 10.97
CA ARG A 92 -8.71 -17.90 9.58
C ARG A 92 -7.90 -17.08 8.60
N VAL A 93 -7.83 -15.76 8.79
CA VAL A 93 -6.97 -14.86 8.00
C VAL A 93 -5.50 -15.28 8.10
N TYR A 94 -5.01 -15.57 9.30
CA TYR A 94 -3.64 -16.04 9.51
C TYR A 94 -3.36 -17.35 8.76
N LYS A 95 -4.27 -18.34 8.89
CA LYS A 95 -4.12 -19.67 8.29
C LYS A 95 -4.24 -19.67 6.76
N ASN A 96 -5.11 -18.83 6.20
CA ASN A 96 -5.35 -18.73 4.76
C ASN A 96 -4.50 -17.63 4.10
N HIS A 97 -3.45 -17.15 4.78
CA HIS A 97 -2.58 -16.14 4.23
C HIS A 97 -1.60 -16.76 3.23
N HIS A 98 -1.68 -16.30 1.98
CA HIS A 98 -0.70 -16.58 0.95
C HIS A 98 -0.18 -15.27 0.35
N PHE A 99 1.11 -15.25 0.03
CA PHE A 99 1.75 -14.13 -0.61
C PHE A 99 1.51 -14.18 -2.12
N SER A 100 1.15 -13.05 -2.70
CA SER A 100 0.84 -12.91 -4.12
C SER A 100 1.92 -12.11 -4.84
N VAL A 101 2.05 -12.35 -6.15
CA VAL A 101 3.00 -11.61 -6.99
C VAL A 101 2.67 -10.11 -7.01
N GLN A 102 1.40 -9.74 -6.90
CA GLN A 102 0.97 -8.34 -6.85
C GLN A 102 1.45 -7.65 -5.57
N GLU A 103 1.51 -8.36 -4.45
CA GLU A 103 2.05 -7.80 -3.20
C GLU A 103 3.55 -7.52 -3.30
N ILE A 104 4.31 -8.40 -3.98
CA ILE A 104 5.71 -8.12 -4.34
C ILE A 104 5.80 -6.86 -5.19
N GLY A 105 4.93 -6.75 -6.20
CA GLY A 105 4.83 -5.57 -7.06
C GLY A 105 4.58 -4.29 -6.27
N LEU A 106 3.64 -4.31 -5.31
CA LEU A 106 3.37 -3.17 -4.44
C LEU A 106 4.59 -2.78 -3.59
N ILE A 107 5.30 -3.74 -3.00
CA ILE A 107 6.52 -3.47 -2.25
C ILE A 107 7.57 -2.82 -3.14
N PHE A 108 7.75 -3.33 -4.36
CA PHE A 108 8.72 -2.79 -5.30
C PHE A 108 8.39 -1.36 -5.73
N LEU A 109 7.12 -1.07 -6.03
CA LEU A 109 6.67 0.28 -6.38
C LEU A 109 6.88 1.27 -5.23
N HIS A 110 6.57 0.88 -3.98
CA HIS A 110 6.82 1.72 -2.81
C HIS A 110 8.32 1.90 -2.51
N LEU A 111 9.15 0.91 -2.83
CA LEU A 111 10.60 1.04 -2.73
C LEU A 111 11.14 2.06 -3.74
N ILE A 112 10.63 2.07 -4.98
CA ILE A 112 11.01 3.09 -5.97
C ILE A 112 10.57 4.48 -5.50
N ASP A 113 9.33 4.62 -4.99
CA ASP A 113 8.86 5.90 -4.49
C ASP A 113 9.66 6.39 -3.27
N PHE A 114 10.04 5.46 -2.38
CA PHE A 114 10.93 5.75 -1.27
C PHE A 114 12.29 6.29 -1.73
N ILE A 115 12.91 5.65 -2.74
CA ILE A 115 14.19 6.09 -3.30
C ILE A 115 14.05 7.48 -3.94
N LEU A 116 12.95 7.72 -4.65
CA LEU A 116 12.66 9.02 -5.25
C LEU A 116 12.50 10.11 -4.17
N ALA A 117 11.79 9.81 -3.09
CA ALA A 117 11.62 10.72 -1.96
C ALA A 117 12.96 10.99 -1.25
N ALA A 118 13.79 9.97 -1.04
CA ALA A 118 15.12 10.11 -0.48
C ALA A 118 16.03 10.98 -1.36
N PHE A 119 16.00 10.77 -2.67
CA PHE A 119 16.74 11.59 -3.64
C PHE A 119 16.33 13.06 -3.56
N ASN A 120 15.03 13.36 -3.60
CA ASN A 120 14.52 14.73 -3.45
C ASN A 120 14.91 15.34 -2.10
N TYR A 121 14.84 14.56 -1.02
CA TYR A 121 15.23 15.05 0.30
C TYR A 121 16.71 15.45 0.33
N LEU A 122 17.59 14.61 -0.21
CA LEU A 122 19.02 14.90 -0.33
C LEU A 122 19.27 16.12 -1.21
N GLU A 123 18.60 16.22 -2.35
CA GLU A 123 18.71 17.35 -3.28
C GLU A 123 18.39 18.69 -2.60
N VAL A 124 17.29 18.76 -1.83
CA VAL A 124 16.93 19.97 -1.09
C VAL A 124 17.98 20.37 -0.07
N TRP A 125 18.57 19.38 0.62
CA TRP A 125 19.66 19.65 1.57
C TRP A 125 20.93 20.13 0.88
N LEU A 126 21.33 19.50 -0.23
CA LEU A 126 22.49 19.92 -1.01
C LEU A 126 22.32 21.34 -1.54
N TYR A 127 21.12 21.69 -2.00
CA TYR A 127 20.80 23.05 -2.42
C TYR A 127 20.92 24.04 -1.24
N LYS A 128 20.37 23.68 -0.07
CA LYS A 128 20.45 24.50 1.14
C LYS A 128 21.89 24.72 1.64
N PHE A 129 22.76 23.73 1.46
CA PHE A 129 24.18 23.83 1.81
C PHE A 129 25.05 24.40 0.69
N TYR A 130 24.45 24.93 -0.38
CA TYR A 130 25.16 25.50 -1.53
C TYR A 130 26.15 24.53 -2.20
N VAL A 131 25.87 23.22 -2.12
CA VAL A 131 26.64 22.20 -2.86
C VAL A 131 26.20 22.15 -4.32
N ILE A 132 24.93 22.48 -4.59
CA ILE A 132 24.36 22.59 -5.93
C ILE A 132 23.64 23.94 -6.07
N ASP A 133 23.75 24.56 -7.24
CA ASP A 133 23.16 25.88 -7.53
C ASP A 133 21.73 25.81 -8.06
N GLY A 134 21.22 24.61 -8.31
CA GLY A 134 19.89 24.40 -8.86
C GLY A 134 19.39 22.98 -8.67
N TRP A 135 18.12 22.78 -9.03
CA TRP A 135 17.46 21.48 -8.96
C TRP A 135 17.99 20.59 -10.08
N ILE A 136 18.56 19.44 -9.70
CA ILE A 136 18.95 18.33 -10.57
C ILE A 136 17.71 17.71 -11.21
N MET A 137 16.62 17.52 -10.46
CA MET A 137 15.36 16.98 -10.97
C MET A 137 14.28 18.06 -11.06
N SER A 138 13.85 18.36 -12.29
CA SER A 138 12.78 19.33 -12.49
C SER A 138 11.43 18.82 -11.94
N ASN A 139 10.60 19.75 -11.45
CA ASN A 139 9.26 19.44 -10.97
C ASN A 139 8.41 18.70 -12.01
N GLY A 140 8.59 18.98 -13.31
CA GLY A 140 7.86 18.31 -14.39
C GLY A 140 8.18 16.81 -14.47
N VAL A 141 9.47 16.47 -14.45
CA VAL A 141 9.92 15.06 -14.46
C VAL A 141 9.46 14.34 -13.20
N ARG A 142 9.63 14.97 -12.04
CA ARG A 142 9.19 14.39 -10.76
C ARG A 142 7.70 14.09 -10.75
N ASN A 143 6.87 15.06 -11.13
CA ASN A 143 5.41 14.89 -11.13
C ASN A 143 4.97 13.79 -12.10
N PHE A 144 5.61 13.69 -13.27
CA PHE A 144 5.34 12.62 -14.24
C PHE A 144 5.66 11.23 -13.69
N ILE A 145 6.81 11.08 -13.01
CA ILE A 145 7.21 9.82 -12.36
C ILE A 145 6.20 9.45 -11.27
N LEU A 146 5.84 10.39 -10.39
CA LEU A 146 4.89 10.16 -9.30
C LEU A 146 3.50 9.74 -9.82
N VAL A 147 2.99 10.37 -10.88
CA VAL A 147 1.72 9.97 -11.50
C VAL A 147 1.82 8.56 -12.07
N SER A 148 2.92 8.25 -12.74
CA SER A 148 3.14 6.91 -13.32
C SER A 148 3.22 5.83 -12.24
N LEU A 149 3.91 6.10 -11.12
CA LEU A 149 3.98 5.19 -9.98
C LEU A 149 2.60 4.95 -9.35
N ASN A 150 1.82 6.02 -9.11
CA ASN A 150 0.46 5.91 -8.57
C ASN A 150 -0.44 5.07 -9.49
N LEU A 151 -0.41 5.32 -10.80
CA LEU A 151 -1.17 4.53 -11.76
C LEU A 151 -0.78 3.05 -11.73
N LEU A 152 0.52 2.74 -11.67
CA LEU A 152 1.00 1.37 -11.56
C LEU A 152 0.56 0.72 -10.24
N MET A 153 0.56 1.45 -9.13
CA MET A 153 0.07 0.97 -7.84
C MET A 153 -1.43 0.64 -7.90
N TYR A 154 -2.24 1.50 -8.52
CA TYR A 154 -3.67 1.25 -8.71
C TYR A 154 -3.93 0.03 -9.59
N LEU A 155 -3.20 -0.11 -10.70
CA LEU A 155 -3.27 -1.30 -11.55
C LEU A 155 -2.86 -2.57 -10.80
N CYS A 156 -1.86 -2.47 -9.92
CA CYS A 156 -1.42 -3.58 -9.08
C CYS A 156 -2.53 -4.02 -8.11
N LEU A 157 -3.18 -3.05 -7.44
CA LEU A 157 -4.33 -3.29 -6.55
C LEU A 157 -5.52 -3.91 -7.30
N LEU A 158 -5.85 -3.40 -8.49
CA LEU A 158 -6.92 -3.97 -9.32
C LEU A 158 -6.58 -5.38 -9.80
N THR A 159 -5.34 -5.62 -10.20
CA THR A 159 -4.87 -6.96 -10.60
C THR A 159 -4.90 -7.93 -9.41
N TYR A 160 -4.57 -7.45 -8.21
CA TYR A 160 -4.68 -8.22 -6.98
C TYR A 160 -6.14 -8.64 -6.73
N ALA A 161 -7.07 -7.69 -6.85
CA ALA A 161 -8.49 -7.96 -6.70
C ALA A 161 -9.00 -8.96 -7.75
N ALA A 162 -8.70 -8.73 -9.03
CA ALA A 162 -9.12 -9.57 -10.14
C ALA A 162 -8.57 -11.01 -10.07
N LYS A 163 -7.34 -11.20 -9.57
CA LYS A 163 -6.73 -12.53 -9.43
C LYS A 163 -7.06 -13.23 -8.12
N THR A 164 -7.66 -12.54 -7.14
CA THR A 164 -8.04 -13.14 -5.86
C THR A 164 -8.95 -14.38 -6.03
N PRO A 165 -10.02 -14.36 -6.84
CA PRO A 165 -10.88 -15.54 -7.01
C PRO A 165 -10.15 -16.80 -7.50
N ALA A 166 -9.31 -16.65 -8.52
CA ALA A 166 -8.54 -17.76 -9.08
C ALA A 166 -7.50 -18.28 -8.08
N ARG A 167 -6.86 -17.39 -7.33
CA ARG A 167 -5.89 -17.74 -6.28
C ARG A 167 -6.54 -18.56 -5.17
N GLU A 168 -7.71 -18.14 -4.70
CA GLU A 168 -8.43 -18.82 -3.62
C GLU A 168 -8.97 -20.19 -4.06
N LEU A 169 -9.41 -20.32 -5.33
CA LEU A 169 -9.78 -21.60 -5.91
C LEU A 169 -8.59 -22.58 -5.95
N PHE A 170 -7.43 -22.11 -6.40
CA PHE A 170 -6.21 -22.91 -6.49
C PHE A 170 -5.78 -23.49 -5.13
N TYR A 171 -5.82 -22.69 -4.06
CA TYR A 171 -5.49 -23.17 -2.71
C TYR A 171 -6.57 -24.09 -2.13
N LYS A 172 -7.84 -23.88 -2.49
CA LYS A 172 -8.93 -24.77 -2.10
C LYS A 172 -8.80 -26.16 -2.73
N GLU A 173 -8.46 -26.25 -4.01
CA GLU A 173 -8.25 -27.52 -4.72
C GLU A 173 -7.08 -28.33 -4.17
N ARG A 174 -6.04 -27.65 -3.63
CA ARG A 174 -4.89 -28.30 -2.99
C ARG A 174 -5.11 -28.70 -1.53
N GLY A 175 -6.27 -28.41 -0.95
CA GLY A 175 -6.54 -28.66 0.46
C GLY A 175 -5.76 -27.75 1.42
N GLU A 176 -5.16 -26.67 0.90
CA GLU A 176 -4.39 -25.68 1.69
C GLU A 176 -5.31 -24.57 2.24
N SER A 177 -6.57 -24.50 1.80
CA SER A 177 -7.57 -23.58 2.34
C SER A 177 -8.24 -24.17 3.59
N PHE A 178 -8.04 -23.54 4.74
CA PHE A 178 -8.68 -23.89 6.01
C PHE A 178 -10.13 -23.41 6.12
N ALA A 179 -10.69 -22.79 5.08
CA ALA A 179 -12.02 -22.18 5.10
C ALA A 179 -13.19 -23.20 5.17
N THR A 180 -12.94 -24.51 5.05
CA THR A 180 -14.01 -25.52 4.91
C THR A 180 -14.16 -26.52 6.06
N LYS A 181 -13.35 -26.47 7.12
CA LYS A 181 -13.65 -27.23 8.34
C LYS A 181 -14.26 -26.32 9.39
N ALA A 182 -15.59 -26.23 9.39
CA ALA A 182 -16.31 -25.86 10.60
C ALA A 182 -15.93 -26.86 11.70
N PRO A 183 -15.70 -26.43 12.95
CA PRO A 183 -15.71 -27.36 14.06
C PRO A 183 -17.14 -27.86 14.24
N ASP A 184 -17.33 -29.17 14.09
CA ASP A 184 -18.51 -29.89 14.61
C ASP A 184 -18.56 -29.77 16.14
#